data_AF-A0A7V9CCU0-F1
#
_entry.id   AF-A0A7V9CCU0-F1
#
_cell.length_a   1.000
_cell.length_b   1.000
_cell.length_c   1.000
_cell.angle_alpha   90.00
_cell.angle_beta   90.00
_cell.angle_gamma   90.00
#
_symmetry.space_group_name_H-M   'P 1'
#
loop_
_entity.id
_entity.type
_entity.pdbx_description
1 polymer ?
#
loop_
_entity_poly.entity_id
_entity_poly.type
_entity_poly.pdbx_seq_one_letter_code
_entity_poly.pdbx_strand_id
1 'polypeptide(L)'
;MSTPPVVARELPRASARERAALAVLLALAALLYARDLGTPSLEFDEGVYLSSADLLARGLGAGRDVFTSQPPLFFHLLDAGHALVGGSATGLRALAVLLALGATLAGWAIALRAAASAPAPSPRGRRLAARPAGGLHAAAAGRSAGLGAGGGARLAGAPARPARPLDRAE
;
A
#
# COMPACT_ATOMS: atom_id res chain seq x y z
N MET A 1 36.95 25.41 -17.28
CA MET A 1 36.71 24.46 -16.17
C MET A 1 36.31 23.13 -16.78
N SER A 2 37.10 22.07 -16.60
CA SER A 2 36.80 20.75 -17.15
C SER A 2 36.04 19.95 -16.09
N THR A 3 34.80 19.54 -16.39
CA THR A 3 34.01 18.68 -15.50
C THR A 3 34.69 17.31 -15.44
N PRO A 4 35.01 16.78 -14.25
CA PRO A 4 35.62 15.46 -14.15
C PRO A 4 34.67 14.39 -14.73
N PRO A 5 35.20 13.37 -15.40
CA PRO A 5 34.39 12.31 -15.99
C PRO A 5 33.60 11.60 -14.88
N VAL A 6 32.29 11.44 -15.08
CA VAL A 6 31.44 10.62 -14.23
C VAL A 6 31.85 9.17 -14.44
N VAL A 7 32.72 8.65 -13.58
CA VAL A 7 33.08 7.23 -13.59
C VAL A 7 31.83 6.46 -13.16
N ALA A 8 31.25 5.69 -14.08
CA ALA A 8 30.13 4.81 -13.77
C ALA A 8 30.54 3.83 -12.67
N ARG A 9 30.04 4.03 -11.45
CA ARG A 9 30.21 3.04 -10.39
C ARG A 9 29.37 1.82 -10.73
N GLU A 10 30.00 0.65 -10.80
CA GLU A 10 29.28 -0.61 -10.86
C GLU A 10 28.37 -0.72 -9.63
N LEU A 11 27.11 -1.08 -9.86
CA LEU A 11 26.17 -1.32 -8.77
C LEU A 11 26.62 -2.56 -7.97
N PRO A 12 26.55 -2.52 -6.63
CA PRO A 12 26.80 -3.67 -5.79
C PRO A 12 25.88 -4.79 -6.24
N ARG A 13 26.48 -5.93 -6.58
CA ARG A 13 25.71 -7.13 -6.90
C ARG A 13 25.17 -7.68 -5.60
N ALA A 14 23.84 -7.76 -5.48
CA ALA A 14 23.22 -8.50 -4.40
C ALA A 14 23.79 -9.92 -4.34
N SER A 15 23.93 -10.49 -3.14
CA SER A 15 24.33 -11.89 -3.05
C SER A 15 23.22 -12.81 -3.55
N ALA A 16 23.55 -14.03 -3.98
CA ALA A 16 22.54 -15.03 -4.33
C ALA A 16 21.59 -15.32 -3.16
N ARG A 17 22.12 -15.35 -1.93
CA ARG A 17 21.36 -15.53 -0.69
C ARG A 17 20.36 -14.40 -0.45
N GLU A 18 20.78 -13.15 -0.69
CA GLU A 18 19.90 -11.98 -0.53
C GLU A 18 18.76 -12.00 -1.54
N ARG A 19 19.04 -12.29 -2.82
CA ARG A 19 17.99 -12.45 -3.84
C ARG A 19 17.02 -13.58 -3.49
N ALA A 20 17.54 -14.71 -3.02
CA ALA A 20 16.71 -15.83 -2.60
C ALA A 20 15.81 -15.45 -1.40
N ALA A 21 16.36 -14.74 -0.41
CA ALA A 21 15.60 -14.26 0.74
C ALA A 21 14.49 -13.28 0.32
N LEU A 22 14.78 -12.35 -0.60
CA LEU A 22 13.78 -11.44 -1.15
C LEU A 22 12.69 -12.20 -1.91
N ALA A 23 13.06 -13.17 -2.75
CA ALA A 23 12.11 -13.98 -3.50
C ALA A 23 11.17 -14.75 -2.58
N VAL A 24 11.70 -15.38 -1.52
CA VAL A 24 10.90 -16.05 -0.48
C VAL A 24 9.98 -15.06 0.22
N LEU A 25 10.48 -13.88 0.60
CA LEU A 25 9.67 -12.84 1.24
C LEU A 25 8.51 -12.39 0.35
N LEU A 26 8.77 -12.13 -0.94
CA LEU A 26 7.74 -11.74 -1.90
C LEU A 26 6.72 -12.86 -2.13
N ALA A 27 7.17 -14.12 -2.21
CA ALA A 27 6.28 -15.26 -2.36
C ALA A 27 5.37 -15.44 -1.13
N LEU A 28 5.92 -15.33 0.09
CA LEU A 28 5.15 -15.41 1.32
C LEU A 28 4.15 -14.25 1.43
N ALA A 29 4.56 -13.03 1.06
CA ALA A 29 3.65 -11.89 1.02
C ALA A 29 2.53 -12.09 0.00
N ALA A 30 2.85 -12.58 -1.21
CA ALA A 30 1.86 -12.89 -2.24
C ALA A 30 0.85 -13.94 -1.75
N LEU A 31 1.31 -15.03 -1.14
CA LEU A 31 0.44 -16.07 -0.58
C LEU A 31 -0.46 -15.53 0.53
N LEU A 32 0.10 -14.71 1.43
CA LEU A 32 -0.66 -14.12 2.53
C LEU A 32 -1.75 -13.19 2.03
N TYR A 33 -1.46 -12.34 1.03
CA TYR A 33 -2.45 -11.44 0.46
C TYR A 33 -3.44 -12.15 -0.47
N ALA A 34 -3.02 -13.20 -1.16
CA ALA A 34 -3.86 -13.95 -2.10
C ALA A 34 -5.01 -14.70 -1.40
N ARG A 35 -4.83 -15.07 -0.12
CA ARG A 35 -5.79 -15.90 0.62
C ARG A 35 -7.19 -15.29 0.72
N ASP A 36 -7.29 -13.97 0.71
CA ASP A 36 -8.53 -13.21 0.94
C ASP A 36 -9.01 -12.48 -0.34
N LEU A 37 -8.44 -12.76 -1.51
CA LEU A 37 -8.80 -12.02 -2.74
C LEU A 37 -10.27 -12.20 -3.15
N GLY A 38 -10.84 -13.37 -2.92
CA GLY A 38 -12.22 -13.71 -3.28
C GLY A 38 -13.25 -13.50 -2.17
N THR A 39 -12.83 -13.11 -0.97
CA THR A 39 -13.75 -12.96 0.17
C THR A 39 -14.36 -11.56 0.18
N PRO A 40 -15.64 -11.38 0.53
CA PRO A 40 -16.22 -10.05 0.71
C PRO A 40 -15.41 -9.26 1.73
N SER A 41 -15.10 -8.00 1.39
CA SER A 41 -14.36 -7.12 2.29
C SER A 41 -15.32 -6.38 3.20
N LEU A 42 -14.92 -6.19 4.44
CA LEU A 42 -15.61 -5.34 5.43
C LEU A 42 -14.93 -3.98 5.56
N GLU A 43 -13.91 -3.72 4.75
CA GLU A 43 -13.20 -2.45 4.73
C GLU A 43 -14.04 -1.41 3.98
N PHE A 44 -14.27 -0.27 4.61
CA PHE A 44 -15.20 0.75 4.14
C PHE A 44 -14.67 1.44 2.87
N ASP A 45 -13.40 1.80 2.85
CA ASP A 45 -12.80 2.53 1.73
C ASP A 45 -12.81 1.67 0.46
N GLU A 46 -12.66 0.36 0.56
CA GLU A 46 -12.75 -0.57 -0.56
C GLU A 46 -14.12 -0.51 -1.24
N GLY A 47 -15.21 -0.52 -0.47
CA GLY A 47 -16.56 -0.37 -1.03
C GLY A 47 -16.73 0.97 -1.76
N VAL A 48 -16.17 2.05 -1.20
CA VAL A 48 -16.16 3.38 -1.82
C VAL A 48 -15.35 3.36 -3.13
N TYR A 49 -14.20 2.71 -3.17
CA TYR A 49 -13.38 2.64 -4.38
C TYR A 49 -13.98 1.73 -5.45
N LEU A 50 -14.56 0.59 -5.08
CA LEU A 50 -15.23 -0.30 -6.03
C LEU A 50 -16.47 0.37 -6.66
N SER A 51 -17.28 1.04 -5.85
CA SER A 51 -18.43 1.81 -6.37
C SER A 51 -17.97 2.99 -7.23
N SER A 52 -16.95 3.73 -6.82
CA SER A 52 -16.37 4.81 -7.63
C SER A 52 -15.87 4.30 -8.98
N ALA A 53 -15.20 3.15 -9.02
CA ALA A 53 -14.70 2.54 -10.24
C ALA A 53 -15.84 2.14 -11.20
N ASP A 54 -16.90 1.51 -10.69
CA ASP A 54 -18.10 1.17 -11.49
C ASP A 54 -18.78 2.43 -12.04
N LEU A 55 -18.90 3.49 -11.24
CA LEU A 55 -19.50 4.76 -11.69
C LEU A 55 -18.65 5.42 -12.79
N LEU A 56 -17.33 5.46 -12.64
CA LEU A 56 -16.41 5.98 -13.68
C LEU A 56 -16.52 5.15 -14.97
N ALA A 57 -16.57 3.82 -14.86
CA ALA A 57 -16.72 2.93 -16.01
C ALA A 57 -18.06 3.13 -16.77
N ARG A 58 -19.08 3.66 -16.10
CA ARG A 58 -20.36 4.07 -16.71
C ARG A 58 -20.33 5.47 -17.33
N GLY A 59 -19.18 6.15 -17.31
CA GLY A 59 -18.98 7.47 -17.93
C GLY A 59 -19.30 8.66 -17.02
N LEU A 60 -19.47 8.44 -15.71
CA LEU A 60 -19.62 9.55 -14.76
C LEU A 60 -18.28 10.29 -14.58
N GLY A 61 -18.34 11.61 -14.42
CA GLY A 61 -17.14 12.45 -14.36
C GLY A 61 -16.47 12.44 -12.99
N ALA A 62 -15.16 12.13 -12.97
CA ALA A 62 -14.32 12.27 -11.78
C ALA A 62 -14.33 13.71 -11.25
N GLY A 63 -14.49 13.89 -9.95
CA GLY A 63 -14.52 15.20 -9.29
C GLY A 63 -15.82 16.00 -9.45
N ARG A 64 -16.74 15.56 -10.32
CA ARG A 64 -18.08 16.16 -10.49
C ARG A 64 -19.18 15.25 -9.95
N ASP A 65 -19.22 14.02 -10.45
CA ASP A 65 -20.24 13.02 -10.13
C ASP A 65 -19.70 11.97 -9.14
N VAL A 66 -18.40 11.68 -9.24
CA VAL A 66 -17.69 10.76 -8.34
C VAL A 66 -16.68 11.57 -7.52
N PHE A 67 -16.87 11.61 -6.20
CA PHE A 67 -16.03 12.38 -5.29
C PHE A 67 -15.27 11.46 -4.32
N THR A 68 -13.98 11.73 -4.12
CA THR A 68 -13.16 11.13 -3.06
C THR A 68 -12.16 12.18 -2.54
N SER A 69 -11.66 11.98 -1.32
CA SER A 69 -10.59 12.79 -0.72
C SER A 69 -9.21 12.56 -1.35
N GLN A 70 -9.10 11.59 -2.27
CA GLN A 70 -7.85 11.25 -2.94
C GLN A 70 -7.49 12.23 -4.06
N PRO A 71 -6.19 12.40 -4.38
CA PRO A 71 -5.74 13.30 -5.44
C PRO A 71 -6.22 12.84 -6.84
N PRO A 72 -6.31 13.75 -7.84
CA PRO A 72 -6.89 13.45 -9.16
C PRO A 72 -6.29 12.23 -9.87
N LEU A 73 -4.98 11.99 -9.73
CA LEU A 73 -4.31 10.84 -10.33
C LEU A 73 -4.92 9.50 -9.87
N PHE A 74 -5.46 9.44 -8.66
CA PHE A 74 -6.06 8.24 -8.11
C PHE A 74 -7.27 7.76 -8.94
N PHE A 75 -8.11 8.68 -9.42
CA PHE A 75 -9.27 8.32 -10.25
C PHE A 75 -8.83 7.64 -11.55
N HIS A 76 -7.79 8.17 -12.20
CA HIS A 76 -7.27 7.58 -13.44
C HIS A 76 -6.66 6.20 -13.23
N LEU A 77 -5.97 5.98 -12.11
CA LEU A 77 -5.43 4.67 -11.76
C LEU A 77 -6.54 3.67 -11.44
N LEU A 78 -7.58 4.11 -10.74
CA LEU A 78 -8.73 3.29 -10.38
C LEU A 78 -9.53 2.87 -11.62
N ASP A 79 -9.84 3.82 -12.51
CA ASP A 79 -10.54 3.57 -13.77
C ASP A 79 -9.73 2.65 -14.69
N ALA A 80 -8.43 2.92 -14.88
CA ALA A 80 -7.55 2.07 -15.68
C ALA A 80 -7.43 0.65 -15.10
N GLY A 81 -7.34 0.53 -13.77
CA GLY A 81 -7.32 -0.76 -13.09
C GLY A 81 -8.62 -1.53 -13.30
N HIS A 82 -9.76 -0.85 -13.19
CA HIS A 82 -11.09 -1.44 -13.38
C HIS A 82 -11.26 -1.94 -14.82
N ALA A 83 -10.86 -1.14 -15.81
CA ALA A 83 -10.86 -1.53 -17.22
C ALA A 83 -9.94 -2.75 -17.47
N LEU A 84 -8.74 -2.77 -16.87
CA LEU A 84 -7.76 -3.85 -17.05
C LEU A 84 -8.27 -5.22 -16.56
N VAL A 85 -9.08 -5.24 -15.50
CA VAL A 85 -9.60 -6.49 -14.90
C VAL A 85 -11.08 -6.74 -15.20
N GLY A 86 -11.68 -5.96 -16.10
CA GLY A 86 -13.07 -6.11 -16.50
C GLY A 86 -14.07 -5.92 -15.36
N GLY A 87 -13.79 -5.00 -14.43
CA GLY A 87 -14.66 -4.67 -13.30
C GLY A 87 -14.76 -5.72 -12.19
N SER A 88 -13.87 -6.72 -12.19
CA SER A 88 -13.80 -7.70 -11.11
C SER A 88 -13.22 -7.09 -9.83
N ALA A 89 -13.94 -7.16 -8.71
CA ALA A 89 -13.41 -6.79 -7.39
C ALA A 89 -12.18 -7.64 -7.02
N THR A 90 -12.25 -8.95 -7.23
CA THR A 90 -11.10 -9.87 -7.06
C THR A 90 -9.92 -9.46 -7.93
N GLY A 91 -10.18 -9.04 -9.17
CA GLY A 91 -9.15 -8.54 -10.09
C GLY A 91 -8.50 -7.26 -9.59
N LEU A 92 -9.27 -6.28 -9.13
CA LEU A 92 -8.75 -5.02 -8.59
C LEU A 92 -7.88 -5.27 -7.35
N ARG A 93 -8.30 -6.19 -6.46
CA ARG A 93 -7.48 -6.60 -5.31
C ARG A 93 -6.19 -7.28 -5.76
N ALA A 94 -6.23 -8.16 -6.76
CA ALA A 94 -5.04 -8.80 -7.30
C ALA A 94 -4.05 -7.76 -7.87
N LEU A 95 -4.55 -6.74 -8.58
CA LEU A 95 -3.73 -5.62 -9.03
C LEU A 95 -3.08 -4.85 -7.87
N ALA A 96 -3.83 -4.59 -6.80
CA ALA A 96 -3.29 -3.92 -5.62
C ALA A 96 -2.17 -4.74 -4.96
N VAL A 97 -2.32 -6.06 -4.87
CA VAL A 97 -1.27 -6.98 -4.39
C VAL A 97 -0.03 -6.92 -5.29
N LEU A 98 -0.21 -7.00 -6.61
CA LEU A 98 0.90 -6.91 -7.56
C LEU A 98 1.64 -5.58 -7.44
N LEU A 99 0.91 -4.47 -7.27
CA LEU A 99 1.50 -3.15 -7.05
C LEU A 99 2.30 -3.09 -5.75
N ALA A 100 1.78 -3.65 -4.66
CA ALA A 100 2.48 -3.72 -3.38
C ALA A 100 3.78 -4.54 -3.44
N LEU A 101 3.75 -5.69 -4.14
CA LEU A 101 4.93 -6.53 -4.36
C LEU A 101 5.96 -5.81 -5.25
N GLY A 102 5.51 -5.17 -6.32
CA GLY A 102 6.35 -4.35 -7.19
C GLY A 102 7.00 -3.18 -6.45
N ALA A 103 6.24 -2.48 -5.60
CA ALA A 103 6.76 -1.40 -4.76
C ALA A 103 7.80 -1.92 -3.76
N THR A 104 7.59 -3.10 -3.18
CA THR A 104 8.57 -3.76 -2.28
C THR A 104 9.87 -4.06 -3.02
N LEU A 105 9.79 -4.63 -4.22
CA LEU A 105 10.95 -4.90 -5.06
C LEU A 105 11.68 -3.61 -5.46
N ALA A 106 10.94 -2.57 -5.85
CA ALA A 106 11.50 -1.26 -6.19
C ALA A 106 12.21 -0.62 -4.98
N GLY A 107 11.60 -0.70 -3.79
CA GLY A 107 12.19 -0.24 -2.54
C GLY A 107 13.52 -0.93 -2.22
N TRP A 108 13.58 -2.26 -2.39
CA TRP A 108 14.84 -3.01 -2.25
C TRP A 108 15.91 -2.55 -3.26
N ALA A 109 15.53 -2.36 -4.53
CA ALA A 109 16.45 -1.87 -5.56
C ALA A 109 16.99 -0.46 -5.26
N ILE A 110 16.13 0.45 -4.77
CA ILE A 110 16.51 1.79 -4.32
C ILE A 110 17.49 1.69 -3.14
N ALA A 111 17.22 0.82 -2.16
CA ALA A 111 18.08 0.62 -1.01
C ALA A 111 19.48 0.11 -1.42
N LEU A 112 19.56 -0.84 -2.36
CA LEU A 112 20.83 -1.30 -2.91
C LEU A 112 21.61 -0.16 -3.59
N ARG A 113 20.93 0.67 -4.39
CA ARG A 113 21.56 1.80 -5.07
C ARG A 113 22.02 2.89 -4.08
N ALA A 114 21.26 3.11 -3.02
CA ALA A 114 21.66 4.04 -1.95
C ALA A 114 22.90 3.51 -1.20
N ALA A 115 22.94 2.22 -0.89
CA ALA A 115 24.10 1.58 -0.26
C ALA A 115 25.36 1.65 -1.14
N ALA A 116 25.22 1.54 -2.46
CA ALA A 116 26.30 1.72 -3.44
C ALA A 116 26.92 3.12 -3.43
N SER A 117 26.07 4.11 -3.17
CA SER A 117 26.41 5.53 -3.28
C SER A 117 26.94 6.09 -1.96
N ALA A 118 26.75 5.37 -0.85
CA ALA A 118 27.20 5.78 0.47
C ALA A 118 28.73 5.93 0.50
N PRO A 119 29.26 7.03 1.08
CA PRO A 119 30.70 7.15 1.32
C PRO A 119 31.15 6.01 2.22
N ALA A 120 32.38 5.51 1.98
CA ALA A 120 32.93 4.39 2.75
C ALA A 120 32.79 4.71 4.26
N PRO A 121 32.15 3.83 5.04
CA PRO A 121 31.88 4.13 6.43
C PRO A 121 33.21 4.34 7.15
N SER A 122 33.30 5.48 7.84
CA SER A 122 34.44 5.74 8.72
C SER A 122 34.61 4.56 9.71
N PRO A 123 35.81 4.31 10.24
CA PRO A 123 36.04 3.23 11.20
C PRO A 123 35.09 3.26 12.41
N ARG A 124 34.62 4.46 12.81
CA ARG A 124 33.57 4.63 13.83
C ARG A 124 32.18 4.23 13.33
N GLY A 125 31.83 4.55 12.08
CA GLY A 125 30.56 4.17 11.46
C GLY A 125 30.37 2.65 11.33
N ARG A 126 31.45 1.90 11.05
CA ARG A 126 31.39 0.42 11.00
C ARG A 126 31.02 -0.23 12.33
N ARG A 127 31.45 0.33 13.45
CA ARG A 127 31.09 -0.18 14.80
C ARG A 127 29.62 0.07 15.14
N LEU A 128 29.02 1.14 14.61
CA LEU A 128 27.61 1.46 14.80
C LEU A 128 26.69 0.67 13.85
N ALA A 129 27.14 0.38 12.63
CA ALA A 129 26.38 -0.40 11.64
C ALA A 129 26.31 -1.91 11.97
N ALA A 130 27.25 -2.42 12.77
CA ALA A 130 27.24 -3.81 13.25
C ALA A 130 26.19 -4.07 14.36
N ARG A 131 25.50 -3.03 14.83
CA ARG A 131 24.45 -3.18 15.84
C ARG A 131 23.21 -3.78 15.16
N PRO A 132 22.69 -4.93 15.63
CA PRO A 132 21.53 -5.56 15.01
C PRO A 132 20.34 -4.59 15.03
N ALA A 133 19.74 -4.37 13.87
CA ALA A 133 18.60 -3.46 13.66
C ALA A 133 17.31 -3.88 14.40
N GLY A 134 17.34 -4.97 15.19
CA GLY A 134 16.21 -5.51 15.92
C GLY A 134 15.55 -4.54 16.91
N GLY A 135 16.24 -3.47 17.32
CA GLY A 135 15.67 -2.47 18.24
C GLY A 135 14.64 -1.52 17.61
N LEU A 136 14.70 -1.26 16.30
CA LEU A 136 13.84 -0.25 15.66
C LEU A 136 12.47 -0.81 15.25
N HIS A 137 12.37 -2.09 14.89
CA HIS A 137 11.08 -2.73 14.57
C HIS A 137 10.19 -2.94 15.79
N ALA A 138 10.75 -3.20 16.97
CA ALA A 138 9.98 -3.32 18.22
C ALA A 138 9.25 -2.01 18.59
N ALA A 139 9.85 -0.85 18.29
CA ALA A 139 9.25 0.46 18.56
C ALA A 139 8.14 0.85 17.56
N ALA A 140 8.15 0.31 16.34
CA ALA A 140 7.09 0.53 15.35
C ALA A 140 5.88 -0.39 15.59
N ALA A 141 6.12 -1.67 15.89
CA ALA A 141 5.07 -2.64 16.19
C ALA A 141 4.29 -2.33 17.49
N GLY A 142 4.96 -1.74 18.49
CA GLY A 142 4.29 -1.31 19.73
C GLY A 142 3.31 -0.15 19.55
N ARG A 143 3.46 0.68 18.50
CA ARG A 143 2.58 1.84 18.26
C ARG A 143 1.32 1.49 17.46
N SER A 144 1.40 0.52 16.56
CA SER A 144 0.23 0.03 15.80
C SER A 144 -0.67 -0.90 16.64
N ALA A 145 -0.12 -1.65 17.60
CA ALA A 145 -0.91 -2.46 18.52
C ALA A 145 -1.80 -1.63 19.47
N GLY A 146 -1.43 -0.37 19.76
CA GLY A 146 -2.21 0.52 20.63
C GLY A 146 -3.41 1.21 19.97
N LEU A 147 -3.44 1.28 18.63
CA LEU A 147 -4.50 2.01 17.89
C LEU A 147 -5.63 1.09 17.38
N GLY A 148 -5.40 -0.22 17.28
CA GLY A 148 -6.39 -1.18 16.74
C GLY A 148 -7.39 -1.76 17.76
N ALA A 149 -7.08 -1.75 19.05
CA ALA A 149 -7.86 -2.49 20.05
C ALA A 149 -9.00 -1.69 20.72
N GLY A 150 -9.09 -0.37 20.52
CA GLY A 150 -10.02 0.49 21.26
C GLY A 150 -11.27 0.98 20.51
N GLY A 151 -11.34 0.85 19.18
CA GLY A 151 -12.34 1.55 18.36
C GLY A 151 -13.65 0.81 18.07
N GLY A 152 -13.67 -0.53 18.19
CA GLY A 152 -14.78 -1.34 17.67
C GLY A 152 -16.01 -1.52 18.57
N ALA A 153 -15.94 -1.15 19.86
CA ALA A 153 -16.94 -1.59 20.84
C ALA A 153 -18.06 -0.58 21.17
N ARG A 154 -18.16 0.58 20.52
CA ARG A 154 -19.11 1.66 20.92
C ARG A 154 -20.27 1.97 19.97
N LEU A 155 -20.56 1.14 18.96
CA LEU A 155 -21.70 1.38 18.06
C LEU A 155 -22.87 0.39 18.20
N ALA A 156 -22.81 -0.59 19.12
CA ALA A 156 -23.85 -1.61 19.27
C ALA A 156 -25.08 -1.19 20.12
N GLY A 157 -25.35 0.11 20.31
CA GLY A 157 -26.37 0.52 21.29
C GLY A 157 -26.98 1.91 21.11
N ALA A 158 -27.11 2.41 19.87
CA ALA A 158 -28.00 3.55 19.65
C ALA A 158 -29.45 3.03 19.61
N PRO A 159 -30.34 3.42 20.55
CA PRO A 159 -31.74 3.03 20.50
C PRO A 159 -32.37 3.58 19.22
N ALA A 160 -33.13 2.72 18.53
CA ALA A 160 -33.87 3.07 17.33
C ALA A 160 -34.71 4.33 17.62
N ARG A 161 -34.41 5.42 16.90
CA ARG A 161 -35.17 6.66 17.01
C ARG A 161 -36.58 6.37 16.46
N PRO A 162 -37.66 6.56 17.24
CA PRO A 162 -39.01 6.28 16.76
C PRO A 162 -39.29 7.12 15.51
N ALA A 163 -39.87 6.47 14.50
CA ALA A 163 -40.22 7.11 13.24
C ALA A 163 -41.16 8.29 13.53
N ARG A 164 -40.75 9.50 13.11
CA ARG A 164 -41.64 10.67 13.13
C ARG A 164 -42.73 10.41 12.08
N PRO A 165 -44.02 10.46 12.44
CA PRO A 165 -45.08 10.38 11.45
C PRO A 165 -44.91 11.54 10.46
N LEU A 166 -44.91 11.19 9.17
CA LEU A 166 -44.98 12.15 8.09
C LEU A 166 -46.39 12.74 8.14
N ASP A 167 -46.50 13.97 8.67
CA ASP A 167 -47.71 14.77 8.52
C ASP A 167 -48.01 14.89 7.03
N ARG A 168 -49.11 14.28 6.60
CA ARG A 168 -49.67 14.49 5.28
C ARG A 168 -50.26 15.89 5.27
N ALA A 169 -49.57 16.81 4.58
CA ALA A 169 -50.19 18.05 4.16
C ALA A 169 -51.22 17.71 3.07
N GLU A 170 -52.49 17.93 3.40
CA GLU A 170 -53.60 18.04 2.44
C GLU A 170 -53.49 19.33 1.62
#